data_AF-A0A3N0B846-F1
#
_entry.id   AF-A0A3N0B846-F1
#
_cell.length_a   1.000
_cell.length_b   1.000
_cell.length_c   1.000
_cell.angle_alpha   90.00
_cell.angle_beta   90.00
_cell.angle_gamma   90.00
#
_symmetry.space_group_name_H-M   'P 1'
#
loop_
_entity.id
_entity.type
_entity.pdbx_description
1 polymer ?
#
loop_
_entity_poly.entity_id
_entity_poly.type
_entity_poly.pdbx_seq_one_letter_code
_entity_poly.pdbx_strand_id
1 'polypeptide(L)'
;MTEIREGMQDASLSRRDFLKAAAGAAVVAAAAGVALPNINASKAFAASAAPLSGAYAAPGTYTVTANLYVDKRDSPIGKNAYVTNPGNPPFNKPTSPVANNATLVVAEGGAKLLTVPIVNSSFGVLEIASASQDGLVRITEKKMGKWVMPNFLWSSPYDERVVSLTFDVTNFAGGSAVATFSPSAEYASFPLYKGRKTWDLHLVADLGAA
;
A
#
# COMPACT_ATOMS: atom_id res chain seq x y z
N MET A 1 -33.89 -31.48 23.43
CA MET A 1 -33.50 -32.05 22.12
C MET A 1 -33.67 -30.92 21.10
N THR A 2 -32.69 -30.21 20.56
CA THR A 2 -31.22 -30.20 20.60
C THR A 2 -30.82 -28.87 19.92
N GLU A 3 -29.93 -28.07 20.52
CA GLU A 3 -29.24 -26.96 19.86
C GLU A 3 -28.20 -27.49 18.87
N ILE A 4 -28.09 -26.90 17.67
CA ILE A 4 -26.89 -26.88 16.81
C ILE A 4 -27.15 -25.95 15.59
N ARG A 5 -26.30 -25.04 15.08
CA ARG A 5 -24.88 -24.63 15.25
C ARG A 5 -24.68 -23.14 14.92
N GLU A 6 -23.72 -22.53 15.60
CA GLU A 6 -23.01 -21.30 15.19
C GLU A 6 -22.25 -21.43 13.86
N GLY A 7 -22.05 -20.28 13.20
CA GLY A 7 -20.73 -19.84 12.74
C GLY A 7 -20.37 -20.09 11.27
N MET A 8 -20.27 -19.02 10.46
CA MET A 8 -19.04 -18.64 9.73
C MET A 8 -19.20 -17.29 9.00
N GLN A 9 -18.59 -16.25 9.58
CA GLN A 9 -17.75 -15.23 8.93
C GLN A 9 -18.16 -14.70 7.55
N ASP A 10 -18.85 -13.56 7.53
CA ASP A 10 -18.65 -12.52 6.51
C ASP A 10 -18.24 -11.23 7.21
N ALA A 11 -16.98 -11.19 7.66
CA ALA A 11 -16.32 -9.95 8.06
C ALA A 11 -16.02 -9.11 6.81
N SER A 12 -17.08 -8.61 6.19
CA SER A 12 -17.00 -7.55 5.19
C SER A 12 -16.55 -6.28 5.90
N LEU A 13 -15.23 -6.11 6.02
CA LEU A 13 -14.62 -4.88 6.55
C LEU A 13 -15.08 -3.71 5.66
N SER A 14 -16.02 -2.94 6.19
CA SER A 14 -16.56 -1.78 5.52
C SER A 14 -15.53 -0.65 5.58
N ARG A 15 -15.53 0.26 4.61
CA ARG A 15 -14.72 1.50 4.64
C ARG A 15 -14.88 2.28 5.97
N ARG A 16 -15.97 2.08 6.70
CA ARG A 16 -16.22 2.66 8.04
C ARG A 16 -15.33 2.05 9.14
N ASP A 17 -14.93 0.79 9.04
CA ASP A 17 -14.06 0.16 10.04
C ASP A 17 -12.62 0.64 9.89
N PHE A 18 -12.17 0.86 8.65
CA PHE A 18 -10.89 1.53 8.35
C PHE A 18 -10.81 2.98 8.89
N LEU A 19 -11.94 3.70 8.99
CA LEU A 19 -11.97 5.10 9.46
C LEU A 19 -12.23 5.24 10.97
N LYS A 20 -12.91 4.28 11.62
CA LYS A 20 -13.23 4.36 13.05
C LYS A 20 -12.04 4.06 13.98
N ALA A 21 -11.05 3.29 13.55
CA ALA A 21 -9.84 3.03 14.34
C ALA A 21 -8.96 4.29 14.55
N ALA A 22 -9.20 5.37 13.79
CA ALA A 22 -8.40 6.59 13.82
C ALA A 22 -9.01 7.76 14.63
N ALA A 23 -10.20 7.61 15.22
CA ALA A 23 -10.93 8.72 15.86
C ALA A 23 -10.94 8.70 17.40
N GLY A 24 -10.00 7.98 18.04
CA GLY A 24 -10.02 7.78 19.50
C GLY A 24 -8.65 7.71 20.15
N ALA A 25 -7.85 8.76 20.06
CA ALA A 25 -6.72 8.97 20.98
C ALA A 25 -6.40 10.46 21.10
N ALA A 26 -7.11 11.15 21.99
CA ALA A 26 -6.58 12.38 22.58
C ALA A 26 -5.47 11.96 23.57
N VAL A 27 -4.21 12.29 23.26
CA VAL A 27 -3.11 12.11 24.22
C VAL A 27 -2.71 13.47 24.73
N VAL A 28 -3.02 13.70 26.02
CA VAL A 28 -2.50 14.78 26.83
C VAL A 28 -0.98 14.60 26.97
N ALA A 29 -0.21 15.59 26.54
CA ALA A 29 1.22 15.63 26.79
C ALA A 29 1.49 15.98 28.26
N ALA A 30 2.12 15.07 29.00
CA ALA A 30 2.74 15.36 30.29
C ALA A 30 4.27 15.38 30.13
N ALA A 31 4.86 16.53 30.45
CA ALA A 31 6.29 16.81 30.35
C ALA A 31 7.10 16.04 31.40
N ALA A 32 8.30 15.58 31.01
CA ALA A 32 9.37 15.28 31.94
C ALA A 32 10.68 15.77 31.33
N GLY A 33 11.21 16.86 31.89
CA GLY A 33 12.53 17.38 31.55
C GLY A 33 13.62 16.58 32.24
N VAL A 34 14.64 16.18 31.48
CA VAL A 34 15.99 15.91 31.98
C VAL A 34 16.98 16.31 30.87
N ALA A 35 17.98 17.11 31.23
CA ALA A 35 19.01 17.59 30.32
C ALA A 35 19.86 16.44 29.74
N LEU A 36 20.18 16.52 28.45
CA LEU A 36 21.06 15.58 27.74
C LEU A 36 22.45 16.20 27.52
N PRO A 37 23.55 15.49 27.81
CA PRO A 37 24.89 15.90 27.39
C PRO A 37 25.12 15.59 25.90
N ASN A 38 25.89 16.47 25.25
CA ASN A 38 26.27 16.45 23.82
C ASN A 38 26.53 15.05 23.25
N ILE A 39 25.72 14.66 22.25
CA ILE A 39 25.97 13.47 21.43
C ILE A 39 26.41 13.92 20.03
N ASN A 40 27.62 13.51 19.65
CA ASN A 40 28.22 13.71 18.34
C ASN A 40 27.25 13.32 17.20
N ALA A 41 27.11 14.22 16.23
CA ALA A 41 26.12 14.20 15.14
C ALA A 41 26.16 12.97 14.21
N SER A 42 27.09 12.04 14.39
CA SER A 42 27.17 10.77 13.64
C SER A 42 26.31 9.64 14.23
N LYS A 43 25.78 9.77 15.45
CA LYS A 43 24.79 8.82 16.02
C LYS A 43 23.34 9.30 15.93
N ALA A 44 23.10 10.53 15.46
CA ALA A 44 21.77 11.14 15.39
C ALA A 44 20.85 10.50 14.34
N PHE A 45 21.38 9.69 13.42
CA PHE A 45 20.57 8.91 12.46
C PHE A 45 20.01 7.60 13.04
N ALA A 46 20.33 7.25 14.29
CA ALA A 46 19.77 6.07 14.97
C ALA A 46 18.60 6.40 15.92
N ALA A 47 18.16 7.66 15.99
CA ALA A 47 17.16 8.10 16.97
C ALA A 47 16.10 9.03 16.36
N SER A 48 15.45 8.58 15.30
CA SER A 48 14.09 9.04 14.99
C SER A 48 13.27 7.94 14.28
N ALA A 49 13.36 6.71 14.80
CA ALA A 49 12.30 5.74 14.59
C ALA A 49 11.33 5.92 15.76
N ALA A 50 10.27 6.71 15.59
CA ALA A 50 9.11 6.50 16.44
C ALA A 50 8.69 5.05 16.21
N PRO A 51 8.72 4.16 17.22
CA PRO A 51 8.42 2.76 17.00
C PRO A 51 6.97 2.66 16.55
N LEU A 52 6.78 2.09 15.36
CA LEU A 52 5.54 1.45 14.98
C LEU A 52 5.16 0.44 16.08
N SER A 53 4.00 0.65 16.68
CA SER A 53 3.46 -0.18 17.75
C SER A 53 3.13 -1.61 17.28
N GLY A 54 3.67 -2.60 17.99
CA GLY A 54 2.93 -3.82 18.35
C GLY A 54 3.16 -5.10 17.54
N ALA A 55 2.75 -5.14 16.27
CA ALA A 55 2.46 -6.44 15.61
C ALA A 55 3.66 -7.13 14.92
N TYR A 56 4.60 -6.35 14.37
CA TYR A 56 5.72 -6.88 13.56
C TYR A 56 7.08 -6.48 14.15
N ALA A 57 7.22 -6.61 15.47
CA ALA A 57 8.44 -6.27 16.20
C ALA A 57 9.51 -7.38 16.12
N ALA A 58 9.08 -8.62 15.88
CA ALA A 58 9.99 -9.75 15.70
C ALA A 58 10.47 -9.83 14.24
N PRO A 59 11.71 -10.29 14.00
CA PRO A 59 12.18 -10.61 12.67
C PRO A 59 11.40 -11.79 12.07
N GLY A 60 11.11 -11.72 10.78
CA GLY A 60 10.34 -12.76 10.10
C GLY A 60 9.69 -12.28 8.80
N THR A 61 8.97 -13.20 8.17
CA THR A 61 8.18 -12.94 6.97
C THR A 61 6.70 -13.08 7.29
N TYR A 62 5.93 -12.05 6.94
CA TYR A 62 4.52 -11.93 7.27
C TYR A 62 3.69 -11.69 6.01
N THR A 63 2.48 -12.24 5.98
CA THR A 63 1.46 -11.84 5.00
C THR A 63 0.68 -10.67 5.59
N VAL A 64 0.57 -9.58 4.83
CA VAL A 64 -0.09 -8.34 5.27
C VAL A 64 -1.04 -7.82 4.20
N THR A 65 -1.90 -6.88 4.58
CA THR A 65 -2.75 -6.14 3.64
C THR A 65 -2.03 -4.88 3.19
N ALA A 66 -1.69 -4.79 1.90
CA ALA A 66 -1.11 -3.57 1.34
C ALA A 66 -1.55 -3.33 -0.10
N ASN A 67 -1.96 -2.11 -0.39
CA ASN A 67 -2.59 -1.77 -1.66
C ASN A 67 -2.02 -0.48 -2.25
N LEU A 68 -1.78 -0.52 -3.55
CA LEU A 68 -1.40 0.62 -4.37
C LEU A 68 -2.62 1.04 -5.20
N TYR A 69 -2.93 2.33 -5.22
CA TYR A 69 -4.09 2.83 -5.95
C TYR A 69 -3.88 4.22 -6.54
N VAL A 70 -4.65 4.50 -7.59
CA VAL A 70 -4.90 5.85 -8.11
C VAL A 70 -6.10 6.43 -7.35
N ASP A 71 -5.98 7.66 -6.84
CA ASP A 71 -7.06 8.30 -6.09
C ASP A 71 -8.31 8.53 -6.95
N LYS A 72 -9.48 8.54 -6.30
CA LYS A 72 -10.77 8.83 -6.94
C LYS A 72 -10.80 10.15 -7.72
N ARG A 73 -9.96 11.12 -7.37
CA ARG A 73 -9.88 12.43 -8.03
C ARG A 73 -9.32 12.34 -9.45
N ASP A 74 -8.41 11.41 -9.68
CA ASP A 74 -7.74 11.21 -10.97
C ASP A 74 -8.32 10.04 -11.74
N SER A 75 -8.85 9.04 -11.01
CA SER A 75 -9.42 7.84 -11.58
C SER A 75 -10.73 8.12 -12.35
N PRO A 76 -10.85 7.67 -13.62
CA PRO A 76 -12.04 7.82 -14.43
C PRO A 76 -13.25 7.01 -13.93
N ILE A 77 -13.04 6.15 -12.94
CA ILE A 77 -14.09 5.32 -12.32
C ILE A 77 -14.83 6.13 -11.23
N GLY A 78 -14.32 7.31 -10.83
CA GLY A 78 -14.87 8.12 -9.75
C GLY A 78 -14.71 7.50 -8.36
N LYS A 79 -13.83 6.50 -8.25
CA LYS A 79 -13.46 5.75 -7.04
C LYS A 79 -11.97 5.44 -7.13
N ASN A 80 -11.33 5.19 -5.98
CA ASN A 80 -9.96 4.71 -5.94
C ASN A 80 -9.84 3.46 -6.82
N ALA A 81 -8.85 3.46 -7.73
CA ALA A 81 -8.56 2.35 -8.61
C ALA A 81 -7.32 1.62 -8.10
N TYR A 82 -7.52 0.44 -7.53
CA TYR A 82 -6.51 -0.39 -6.91
C TYR A 82 -5.80 -1.25 -7.95
N VAL A 83 -4.54 -0.93 -8.26
CA VAL A 83 -3.76 -1.71 -9.23
C VAL A 83 -3.34 -3.10 -8.69
N THR A 84 -3.53 -3.30 -7.39
CA THR A 84 -3.42 -4.59 -6.68
C THR A 84 -4.67 -5.46 -6.81
N ASN A 85 -5.78 -4.95 -7.37
CA ASN A 85 -7.02 -5.69 -7.56
C ASN A 85 -7.11 -6.22 -9.00
N PRO A 86 -7.33 -7.54 -9.22
CA PRO A 86 -7.39 -8.14 -10.55
C PRO A 86 -8.68 -7.81 -11.32
N GLY A 87 -9.65 -7.14 -10.70
CA GLY A 87 -10.92 -6.75 -11.33
C GLY A 87 -10.72 -5.81 -12.50
N ASN A 88 -11.35 -6.12 -13.63
CA ASN A 88 -11.12 -5.38 -14.88
C ASN A 88 -12.43 -4.95 -15.60
N PRO A 89 -12.60 -3.65 -15.94
CA PRO A 89 -13.86 -3.13 -16.50
C PRO A 89 -14.14 -3.69 -17.90
N PRO A 90 -15.39 -3.94 -18.31
CA PRO A 90 -16.60 -3.42 -17.69
C PRO A 90 -17.19 -4.33 -16.60
N PHE A 91 -16.83 -5.62 -16.61
CA PHE A 91 -17.49 -6.62 -15.77
C PHE A 91 -17.10 -6.53 -14.29
N ASN A 92 -15.84 -6.19 -13.99
CA ASN A 92 -15.35 -6.02 -12.62
C ASN A 92 -14.58 -4.71 -12.51
N LYS A 93 -14.78 -3.91 -11.46
CA LYS A 93 -14.01 -2.68 -11.30
C LYS A 93 -12.99 -2.86 -10.18
N PRO A 94 -11.73 -2.42 -10.34
CA PRO A 94 -10.72 -2.54 -9.30
C PRO A 94 -10.92 -1.48 -8.20
N THR A 95 -12.12 -1.41 -7.62
CA THR A 95 -12.52 -0.32 -6.71
C THR A 95 -12.53 -0.69 -5.23
N SER A 96 -12.09 -1.92 -4.94
CA SER A 96 -11.98 -2.46 -3.59
C SER A 96 -10.52 -2.82 -3.30
N PRO A 97 -10.00 -2.54 -2.10
CA PRO A 97 -8.70 -3.04 -1.69
C PRO A 97 -8.72 -4.57 -1.58
N VAL A 98 -7.54 -5.19 -1.69
CA VAL A 98 -7.36 -6.63 -1.49
C VAL A 98 -6.68 -6.86 -0.16
N ALA A 99 -7.23 -7.77 0.65
CA ALA A 99 -6.64 -8.15 1.93
C ALA A 99 -5.57 -9.24 1.76
N ASN A 100 -4.60 -9.30 2.69
CA ASN A 100 -3.60 -10.36 2.81
C ASN A 100 -2.87 -10.68 1.50
N ASN A 101 -2.58 -9.64 0.71
CA ASN A 101 -2.09 -9.74 -0.66
C ASN A 101 -0.60 -9.43 -0.80
N ALA A 102 0.04 -8.95 0.27
CA ALA A 102 1.42 -8.48 0.25
C ALA A 102 2.29 -9.23 1.27
N THR A 103 3.60 -9.15 1.09
CA THR A 103 4.59 -9.80 1.97
C THR A 103 5.44 -8.76 2.65
N LEU A 104 5.51 -8.79 3.97
CA LEU A 104 6.40 -7.95 4.78
C LEU A 104 7.54 -8.80 5.34
N VAL A 105 8.78 -8.39 5.08
CA VAL A 105 9.97 -8.97 5.71
C VAL A 105 10.50 -7.99 6.73
N VAL A 106 10.61 -8.44 7.98
CA VAL A 106 11.23 -7.70 9.09
C VAL A 106 12.59 -8.33 9.37
N ALA A 107 13.66 -7.54 9.24
CA ALA A 107 15.02 -7.97 9.54
C ALA A 107 15.31 -7.92 11.05
N GLU A 108 16.38 -8.59 11.49
CA GLU A 108 16.87 -8.54 12.88
C GLU A 108 17.12 -7.12 13.41
N GLY A 109 17.55 -6.21 12.53
CA GLY A 109 17.75 -4.80 12.85
C GLY A 109 16.48 -3.93 12.82
N GLY A 110 15.30 -4.52 12.64
CA GLY A 110 14.02 -3.80 12.58
C GLY A 110 13.70 -3.15 11.23
N ALA A 111 14.57 -3.29 10.23
CA ALA A 111 14.29 -2.85 8.86
C ALA A 111 13.12 -3.63 8.27
N LYS A 112 12.23 -2.95 7.53
CA LYS A 112 10.98 -3.52 7.01
C LYS A 112 10.86 -3.35 5.51
N LEU A 113 10.82 -4.47 4.80
CA LEU A 113 10.65 -4.50 3.34
C LEU A 113 9.29 -5.09 2.99
N LEU A 114 8.43 -4.28 2.35
CA LEU A 114 7.08 -4.64 1.94
C LEU A 114 7.03 -4.87 0.43
N THR A 115 6.74 -6.09 0.01
CA THR A 115 6.53 -6.46 -1.39
C THR A 115 5.04 -6.50 -1.72
N VAL A 116 4.62 -5.68 -2.68
CA VAL A 116 3.22 -5.52 -3.12
C VAL A 116 3.08 -5.95 -4.58
N PRO A 117 2.18 -6.91 -4.89
CA PRO A 117 1.94 -7.35 -6.26
C PRO A 117 1.01 -6.39 -7.01
N ILE A 118 1.32 -6.10 -8.28
CA ILE A 118 0.51 -5.29 -9.19
C ILE A 118 -0.10 -6.20 -10.24
N VAL A 119 -1.38 -6.54 -10.03
CA VAL A 119 -2.05 -7.62 -10.79
C VAL A 119 -3.13 -7.11 -11.74
N ASN A 120 -3.65 -5.90 -11.55
CA ASN A 120 -4.71 -5.35 -12.40
C ASN A 120 -4.26 -5.31 -13.85
N SER A 121 -4.99 -5.85 -14.83
CA SER A 121 -4.55 -5.87 -16.25
C SER A 121 -5.11 -4.74 -17.12
N SER A 122 -6.02 -3.92 -16.60
CA SER A 122 -6.60 -2.75 -17.29
C SER A 122 -5.80 -1.47 -17.08
N PHE A 123 -5.16 -1.36 -15.92
CA PHE A 123 -4.30 -0.26 -15.51
C PHE A 123 -2.91 -0.85 -15.34
N GLY A 124 -2.01 -0.55 -16.29
CA GLY A 124 -0.62 -0.96 -16.20
C GLY A 124 0.24 0.18 -15.70
N VAL A 125 0.82 0.00 -14.53
CA VAL A 125 1.84 0.90 -14.00
C VAL A 125 3.08 0.83 -14.88
N LEU A 126 3.50 1.97 -15.41
CA LEU A 126 4.69 2.09 -16.26
C LEU A 126 5.83 2.72 -15.49
N GLU A 127 5.53 3.84 -14.82
CA GLU A 127 6.49 4.62 -14.05
C GLU A 127 5.90 4.98 -12.70
N ILE A 128 6.78 5.06 -11.71
CA ILE A 128 6.46 5.45 -10.35
C ILE A 128 7.70 6.10 -9.75
N ALA A 129 7.50 7.20 -9.00
CA ALA A 129 8.56 7.84 -8.25
C ALA A 129 9.26 6.84 -7.32
N SER A 130 10.58 6.94 -7.17
CA SER A 130 11.36 5.99 -6.37
C SER A 130 11.17 6.16 -4.86
N ALA A 131 10.51 7.22 -4.42
CA ALA A 131 10.20 7.48 -3.02
C ALA A 131 8.87 8.23 -2.91
N SER A 132 8.22 8.13 -1.74
CA SER A 132 7.07 8.94 -1.40
C SER A 132 7.46 10.41 -1.23
N GLN A 133 6.49 11.31 -1.40
CA GLN A 133 6.70 12.76 -1.27
C GLN A 133 7.25 13.19 0.09
N ASP A 134 6.88 12.48 1.16
CA ASP A 134 7.40 12.70 2.52
C ASP A 134 8.75 12.00 2.80
N GLY A 135 9.24 11.21 1.84
CA GLY A 135 10.51 10.48 1.94
C GLY A 135 10.49 9.27 2.88
N LEU A 136 9.35 8.94 3.49
CA LEU A 136 9.25 7.86 4.49
C LEU A 136 9.18 6.46 3.89
N VAL A 137 8.77 6.35 2.62
CA VAL A 137 8.71 5.10 1.87
C VAL A 137 9.58 5.19 0.63
N ARG A 138 10.40 4.18 0.38
CA ARG A 138 11.28 4.13 -0.80
C ARG A 138 11.13 2.82 -1.56
N ILE A 139 11.11 2.87 -2.88
CA ILE A 139 11.15 1.67 -3.70
C ILE A 139 12.59 1.15 -3.72
N THR A 140 12.77 -0.08 -3.29
CA THR A 140 14.06 -0.79 -3.27
C THR A 140 14.17 -1.75 -4.44
N GLU A 141 13.05 -2.33 -4.88
CA GLU A 141 12.99 -3.22 -6.05
C GLU A 141 11.76 -2.93 -6.90
N LYS A 142 11.95 -2.98 -8.22
CA LYS A 142 10.89 -2.86 -9.23
C LYS A 142 10.99 -4.02 -10.20
N LYS A 143 9.96 -4.87 -10.22
CA LYS A 143 9.89 -6.00 -11.13
C LYS A 143 8.98 -5.67 -12.31
N MET A 144 9.55 -5.73 -13.51
CA MET A 144 8.80 -5.66 -14.76
C MET A 144 8.32 -7.06 -15.16
N GLY A 145 7.21 -7.11 -15.89
CA GLY A 145 6.70 -8.36 -16.42
C GLY A 145 5.78 -8.14 -17.61
N LYS A 146 5.58 -9.22 -18.37
CA LYS A 146 4.73 -9.23 -19.55
C LYS A 146 3.32 -8.77 -19.20
N TRP A 147 2.78 -7.86 -20.02
CA TRP A 147 1.42 -7.41 -19.89
C TRP A 147 0.48 -8.33 -20.68
N VAL A 148 -0.41 -9.02 -19.97
CA VAL A 148 -1.48 -9.83 -20.57
C VAL A 148 -2.82 -9.09 -20.42
N MET A 149 -3.39 -8.68 -21.54
CA MET A 149 -4.74 -8.10 -21.61
C MET A 149 -5.78 -9.21 -21.40
N PRO A 150 -6.90 -8.96 -20.70
CA PRO A 150 -7.88 -10.02 -20.42
C PRO A 150 -8.92 -10.23 -21.52
N ASN A 151 -9.01 -9.37 -22.53
CA ASN A 151 -9.82 -9.63 -23.73
C ASN A 151 -9.34 -8.81 -24.95
N PHE A 152 -9.84 -9.20 -26.13
CA PHE A 152 -9.48 -8.63 -27.42
C PHE A 152 -9.93 -7.17 -27.63
N LEU A 153 -10.87 -6.66 -26.83
CA LEU A 153 -11.30 -5.26 -26.92
C LEU A 153 -10.26 -4.32 -26.33
N TRP A 154 -9.28 -4.84 -25.58
CA TRP A 154 -8.25 -4.03 -24.93
C TRP A 154 -6.93 -4.21 -25.64
N SER A 155 -6.20 -3.12 -25.72
CA SER A 155 -4.85 -3.10 -26.29
C SER A 155 -4.01 -2.06 -25.58
N SER A 156 -2.73 -2.37 -25.48
CA SER A 156 -1.67 -1.51 -24.98
C SER A 156 -0.58 -1.44 -26.05
N PRO A 157 0.07 -0.27 -26.24
CA PRO A 157 1.30 -0.19 -27.03
C PRO A 157 2.51 -0.74 -26.25
N TYR A 158 2.31 -1.20 -25.01
CA TYR A 158 3.35 -1.71 -24.13
C TYR A 158 3.18 -3.23 -23.94
N ASP A 159 4.27 -3.96 -24.12
CA ASP A 159 4.34 -5.41 -23.90
C ASP A 159 4.70 -5.77 -22.45
N GLU A 160 5.18 -4.79 -21.68
CA GLU A 160 5.59 -4.94 -20.29
C GLU A 160 5.04 -3.82 -19.40
N ARG A 161 5.04 -4.09 -18.10
CA ARG A 161 4.63 -3.17 -17.04
C ARG A 161 5.24 -3.58 -15.70
N VAL A 162 5.12 -2.72 -14.70
CA VAL A 162 5.44 -3.10 -13.32
C VAL A 162 4.42 -4.14 -12.85
N VAL A 163 4.92 -5.28 -12.35
CA VAL A 163 4.10 -6.39 -11.81
C VAL A 163 4.31 -6.61 -10.31
N SER A 164 5.38 -6.05 -9.73
CA SER A 164 5.63 -6.07 -8.29
C SER A 164 6.57 -4.92 -7.91
N LEU A 165 6.35 -4.36 -6.72
CA LEU A 165 7.21 -3.36 -6.09
C LEU A 165 7.59 -3.81 -4.69
N THR A 166 8.85 -3.62 -4.32
CA THR A 166 9.30 -3.76 -2.93
C THR A 166 9.64 -2.38 -2.38
N PHE A 167 9.08 -2.08 -1.23
CA PHE A 167 9.20 -0.80 -0.54
C PHE A 167 9.96 -0.99 0.78
N ASP A 168 10.91 -0.10 1.06
CA ASP A 168 11.34 0.14 2.44
C ASP A 168 10.26 0.96 3.14
N VAL A 169 9.67 0.37 4.17
CA VAL A 169 8.58 0.95 4.99
C VAL A 169 9.00 1.05 6.46
N THR A 170 10.30 1.01 6.76
CA THR A 170 10.84 1.00 8.12
C THR A 170 10.28 2.14 8.98
N ASN A 171 10.15 3.32 8.38
CA ASN A 171 9.69 4.54 9.04
C ASN A 171 8.23 4.90 8.71
N PHE A 172 7.49 4.01 8.03
CA PHE A 172 6.14 4.29 7.57
C PHE A 172 5.11 3.80 8.58
N ALA A 173 4.31 4.72 9.12
CA ALA A 173 3.35 4.44 10.18
C ALA A 173 2.25 3.40 9.83
N GLY A 174 1.96 3.18 8.55
CA GLY A 174 0.89 2.26 8.12
C GLY A 174 -0.50 2.65 8.67
N GLY A 175 -1.43 1.71 8.63
CA GLY A 175 -2.82 1.89 9.07
C GLY A 175 -3.54 2.95 8.24
N SER A 176 -3.81 4.11 8.84
CA SER A 176 -4.45 5.24 8.17
C SER A 176 -3.48 6.12 7.38
N ALA A 177 -2.17 5.91 7.52
CA ALA A 177 -1.15 6.66 6.77
C ALA A 177 -1.19 6.30 5.27
N VAL A 178 -0.92 7.30 4.43
CA VAL A 178 -0.87 7.16 2.97
C VAL A 178 0.47 7.68 2.47
N ALA A 179 1.23 6.82 1.79
CA ALA A 179 2.46 7.23 1.11
C ALA A 179 2.14 7.56 -0.37
N THR A 180 2.38 8.80 -0.78
CA THR A 180 2.07 9.29 -2.13
C THR A 180 3.32 9.36 -3.00
N PHE A 181 3.26 8.78 -4.20
CA PHE A 181 4.34 8.72 -5.19
C PHE A 181 4.00 9.60 -6.39
N SER A 182 4.72 10.70 -6.52
CA SER A 182 4.56 11.68 -7.58
C SER A 182 5.93 12.12 -8.12
N PRO A 183 6.16 12.14 -9.45
CA PRO A 183 5.21 11.76 -10.49
C PRO A 183 5.11 10.24 -10.66
N SER A 184 3.96 9.76 -11.16
CA SER A 184 3.77 8.38 -11.63
C SER A 184 3.06 8.38 -12.99
N ALA A 185 3.20 7.28 -13.74
CA ALA A 185 2.53 7.11 -15.02
C ALA A 185 1.98 5.70 -15.19
N GLU A 186 0.76 5.62 -15.70
CA GLU A 186 0.07 4.37 -16.02
C GLU A 186 -0.45 4.41 -17.45
N TYR A 187 -0.78 3.24 -17.98
CA TYR A 187 -1.58 3.14 -19.19
C TYR A 187 -2.90 2.44 -18.87
N ALA A 188 -4.01 3.12 -19.18
CA ALA A 188 -5.33 2.55 -19.14
C ALA A 188 -5.60 1.88 -20.50
N SER A 189 -5.98 0.60 -20.50
CA SER A 189 -6.17 -0.17 -21.74
C SER A 189 -7.62 -0.40 -22.12
N PHE A 190 -8.56 -0.05 -21.24
CA PHE A 190 -9.99 -0.29 -21.45
C PHE A 190 -10.62 0.83 -22.32
N PRO A 191 -11.63 0.52 -23.15
CA PRO A 191 -11.92 1.32 -24.35
C PRO A 191 -12.30 2.78 -24.10
N LEU A 192 -13.06 3.06 -23.04
CA LEU A 192 -13.59 4.41 -22.76
C LEU A 192 -12.55 5.39 -22.22
N TYR A 193 -11.44 4.91 -21.69
CA TYR A 193 -10.43 5.75 -21.02
C TYR A 193 -9.01 5.42 -21.45
N LYS A 194 -8.89 4.77 -22.62
CA LYS A 194 -7.65 4.26 -23.15
C LYS A 194 -6.60 5.36 -23.27
N GLY A 195 -5.35 5.01 -22.97
CA GLY A 195 -4.21 5.89 -23.18
C GLY A 195 -3.32 5.99 -21.95
N ARG A 196 -2.17 6.64 -22.15
CA ARG A 196 -1.24 6.97 -21.08
C ARG A 196 -1.84 8.05 -20.18
N LYS A 197 -1.64 7.89 -18.87
CA LYS A 197 -2.12 8.75 -17.81
C LYS A 197 -0.96 9.09 -16.88
N THR A 198 -0.93 10.34 -16.43
CA THR A 198 0.02 10.82 -15.44
C THR A 198 -0.77 11.14 -14.20
N TRP A 199 -0.85 10.17 -13.30
CA TRP A 199 -1.58 10.27 -12.05
C TRP A 199 -0.67 9.79 -10.94
N ASP A 200 -0.87 10.30 -9.73
CA ASP A 200 -0.11 9.86 -8.57
C ASP A 200 -0.58 8.49 -8.08
N LEU A 201 0.35 7.75 -7.50
CA LEU A 201 0.09 6.45 -6.90
C LEU A 201 0.18 6.56 -5.38
N HIS A 202 -0.75 5.91 -4.68
CA HIS A 202 -0.86 5.96 -3.24
C HIS A 202 -0.75 4.56 -2.65
N LEU A 203 0.18 4.38 -1.73
CA LEU A 203 0.34 3.16 -0.95
C LEU A 203 -0.36 3.31 0.40
N VAL A 204 -1.17 2.32 0.73
CA VAL A 204 -1.69 2.07 2.08
C VAL A 204 -1.31 0.65 2.50
N ALA A 205 -0.92 0.48 3.76
CA ALA A 205 -0.53 -0.82 4.30
C ALA A 205 -0.99 -0.95 5.75
N ASP A 206 -1.61 -2.07 6.08
CA ASP A 206 -1.85 -2.45 7.47
C ASP A 206 -0.57 -3.06 8.04
N LEU A 207 0.14 -2.26 8.83
CA LEU A 207 1.38 -2.64 9.50
C LEU A 207 1.17 -2.72 11.02
N GLY A 208 -0.09 -2.75 11.48
CA GLY A 208 -0.48 -2.67 12.90
C GLY A 208 -1.30 -3.84 13.42
N ALA A 209 -1.89 -4.68 12.56
CA ALA A 209 -2.69 -5.83 12.99
C ALA A 209 -1.96 -7.16 12.76
N ALA A 210 -1.64 -7.87 13.84
CA ALA A 210 -1.34 -9.31 13.82
C ALA A 210 -2.63 -10.09 14.14
#